data_AF-A0A9P3PYL7-F1
#
_entry.id   AF-A0A9P3PYL7-F1
#
_cell.length_a   1.000
_cell.length_b   1.000
_cell.length_c   1.000
_cell.angle_alpha   90.00
_cell.angle_beta   90.00
_cell.angle_gamma   90.00
#
_symmetry.space_group_name_H-M   'P 1'
#
loop_
_entity.id
_entity.type
_entity.pdbx_description
1 polymer ?
#
loop_
_entity_poly.entity_id
_entity_poly.type
_entity_poly.pdbx_seq_one_letter_code
_entity_poly.pdbx_strand_id
1 'polypeptide(L)'
;MSRPGELPAHYSGKDIANSKSKRERCTGSTKQKKNLRLSGGRFNSLHLCEKTPLHTRAQHSSLRELLSHRAHYHSGVSTLVKIFSAACTKPGYVMEDFLDHTCGTLSETEANRRIKQEPALAVGVEKVREDEE
;
A
#
# COMPACT_ATOMS: atom_id res chain seq x y z
N MET A 1 -60.86 1.66 1.71
CA MET A 1 -60.97 0.28 1.16
C MET A 1 -59.91 0.11 0.08
N SER A 2 -59.43 -1.13 -0.11
CA SER A 2 -58.41 -1.59 -1.07
C SER A 2 -56.93 -1.62 -0.60
N ARG A 3 -56.54 -2.74 0.02
CA ARG A 3 -55.34 -3.53 -0.35
C ARG A 3 -55.84 -4.73 -1.22
N PRO A 4 -55.03 -5.60 -1.88
CA PRO A 4 -53.57 -5.78 -1.87
C PRO A 4 -52.94 -6.06 -3.28
N GLY A 5 -51.63 -6.31 -3.34
CA GLY A 5 -50.90 -6.84 -4.51
C GLY A 5 -49.39 -6.82 -4.25
N GLU A 6 -48.89 -7.76 -3.45
CA GLU A 6 -48.08 -8.92 -3.86
C GLU A 6 -46.64 -8.57 -4.29
N LEU A 7 -45.70 -8.90 -3.40
CA LEU A 7 -44.26 -9.01 -3.67
C LEU A 7 -43.98 -10.47 -4.11
N PRO A 8 -43.38 -10.72 -5.28
CA PRO A 8 -42.73 -12.01 -5.53
C PRO A 8 -41.29 -11.93 -4.97
N ALA A 9 -40.97 -12.71 -3.95
CA ALA A 9 -40.50 -14.09 -4.04
C ALA A 9 -39.06 -14.20 -4.57
N HIS A 10 -38.17 -14.59 -3.66
CA HIS A 10 -37.02 -15.47 -3.88
C HIS A 10 -36.13 -15.19 -5.10
N TYR A 11 -35.03 -14.47 -4.86
CA TYR A 11 -33.87 -14.51 -5.73
C TYR A 11 -33.17 -15.88 -5.58
N SER A 12 -33.56 -16.83 -6.43
CA SER A 12 -32.88 -18.10 -6.66
C SER A 12 -32.56 -18.21 -8.15
N GLY A 13 -31.27 -18.14 -8.48
CA GLY A 13 -30.71 -18.38 -9.80
C GLY A 13 -29.27 -17.84 -9.78
N LYS A 14 -28.26 -18.66 -9.51
CA LYS A 14 -27.52 -19.39 -10.56
C LYS A 14 -27.32 -18.49 -11.77
N ASP A 15 -26.20 -17.78 -11.78
CA ASP A 15 -25.40 -17.43 -12.95
C ASP A 15 -24.24 -16.54 -12.49
N ILE A 16 -23.21 -17.15 -11.90
CA ILE A 16 -21.87 -16.55 -11.93
C ILE A 16 -21.05 -17.43 -12.85
N ALA A 17 -21.06 -17.00 -14.11
CA ALA A 17 -20.16 -17.46 -15.14
C ALA A 17 -18.73 -17.50 -14.61
N ASN A 18 -18.10 -18.63 -14.90
CA ASN A 18 -16.69 -18.95 -14.74
C ASN A 18 -15.80 -17.87 -15.39
N SER A 19 -15.46 -16.83 -14.64
CA SER A 19 -14.31 -15.99 -14.96
C SER A 19 -13.09 -16.62 -14.29
N LYS A 20 -12.30 -17.32 -15.11
CA LYS A 20 -10.95 -17.78 -14.76
C LYS A 20 -10.08 -16.55 -14.51
N SER A 21 -10.22 -15.92 -13.34
CA SER A 21 -9.26 -14.95 -12.85
C SER A 21 -8.01 -15.71 -12.46
N LYS A 22 -6.98 -15.50 -13.28
CA LYS A 22 -5.64 -16.05 -13.24
C LYS A 22 -4.99 -15.65 -11.91
N ARG A 23 -5.34 -16.32 -10.82
CA ARG A 23 -4.57 -16.28 -9.58
C ARG A 23 -3.18 -16.77 -9.92
N GLU A 24 -2.21 -15.88 -9.80
CA GLU A 24 -0.81 -16.25 -9.81
C GLU A 24 -0.61 -17.38 -8.80
N ARG A 25 -0.19 -18.49 -9.35
CA ARG A 25 -0.02 -19.76 -8.67
C ARG A 25 1.23 -19.59 -7.81
N CYS A 26 1.13 -19.74 -6.49
CA CYS A 26 2.30 -20.02 -5.65
C CYS A 26 2.86 -21.40 -6.07
N THR A 27 3.56 -21.48 -7.20
CA THR A 27 4.33 -22.65 -7.62
C THR A 27 5.77 -22.44 -7.18
N GLY A 28 6.03 -22.73 -5.92
CA GLY A 28 7.37 -22.82 -5.35
C GLY A 28 7.64 -24.25 -4.92
N SER A 29 8.26 -25.00 -5.82
CA SER A 29 8.70 -26.39 -5.64
C SER A 29 9.54 -26.57 -4.38
N THR A 30 9.35 -27.72 -3.72
CA THR A 30 10.26 -28.25 -2.72
C THR A 30 11.66 -28.49 -3.33
N LYS A 31 12.68 -28.32 -2.50
CA LYS A 31 14.14 -28.54 -2.73
C LYS A 31 14.88 -27.43 -3.49
N GLN A 32 15.49 -26.51 -2.74
CA GLN A 32 16.76 -25.90 -3.16
C GLN A 32 17.75 -25.94 -1.99
N LYS A 33 18.65 -26.92 -2.05
CA LYS A 33 19.77 -27.09 -1.13
C LYS A 33 20.94 -26.26 -1.66
N LYS A 34 21.67 -25.68 -0.70
CA LYS A 34 23.11 -25.33 -0.62
C LYS A 34 23.66 -24.07 -1.31
N ASN A 35 24.16 -23.22 -0.41
CA ASN A 35 25.35 -22.36 -0.50
C ASN A 35 25.18 -20.92 -0.98
N LEU A 36 24.48 -20.13 -0.17
CA LEU A 36 24.77 -18.70 -0.10
C LEU A 36 25.31 -18.41 1.31
N ARG A 37 26.63 -18.24 1.42
CA ARG A 37 27.25 -17.62 2.60
C ARG A 37 26.85 -16.15 2.57
N LEU A 38 25.66 -15.83 3.05
CA LEU A 38 25.25 -14.44 3.27
C LEU A 38 25.51 -14.10 4.72
N SER A 39 26.39 -13.12 4.90
CA SER A 39 26.68 -12.40 6.12
C SER A 39 25.44 -12.18 7.00
N GLY A 40 25.39 -12.84 8.17
CA GLY A 40 24.74 -12.37 9.41
C GLY A 40 23.33 -11.76 9.39
N GLY A 41 22.58 -11.86 8.29
CA GLY A 41 21.28 -11.22 8.15
C GLY A 41 20.17 -12.09 8.74
N ARG A 42 19.44 -11.58 9.73
CA ARG A 42 18.20 -12.21 10.21
C ARG A 42 17.21 -12.29 9.05
N PHE A 43 16.90 -13.51 8.59
CA PHE A 43 15.91 -13.78 7.55
C PHE A 43 14.49 -13.45 8.05
N ASN A 44 13.68 -12.77 7.23
CA ASN A 44 12.25 -12.55 7.54
C ASN A 44 11.51 -13.90 7.49
N SER A 45 10.88 -14.31 8.58
CA SER A 45 10.25 -15.63 8.73
C SER A 45 8.78 -15.69 8.28
N LEU A 46 8.25 -14.62 7.68
CA LEU A 46 6.86 -14.55 7.19
C LEU A 46 6.63 -15.46 5.96
N HIS A 47 5.63 -16.35 6.04
CA HIS A 47 5.22 -17.22 4.93
C HIS A 47 4.04 -16.62 4.15
N LEU A 48 4.32 -15.92 3.05
CA LEU A 48 3.30 -15.19 2.26
C LEU A 48 2.25 -16.09 1.58
N CYS A 49 2.60 -17.33 1.23
CA CYS A 49 1.70 -18.27 0.54
C CYS A 49 0.97 -19.24 1.50
N GLU A 50 1.10 -19.05 2.82
CA GLU A 50 0.42 -19.89 3.80
C GLU A 50 -1.10 -19.60 3.77
N LYS A 51 -1.94 -20.65 3.72
CA LYS A 51 -3.39 -20.49 3.60
C LYS A 51 -4.04 -20.21 4.94
N THR A 52 -3.48 -20.76 6.02
CA THR A 52 -4.01 -20.58 7.37
C THR A 52 -3.28 -19.42 8.05
N PRO A 53 -3.97 -18.33 8.43
CA PRO A 53 -3.31 -17.13 8.96
C PRO A 53 -2.49 -17.41 10.23
N LEU A 54 -2.91 -18.40 11.04
CA LEU A 54 -2.23 -18.82 12.26
C LEU A 54 -0.84 -19.46 12.02
N HIS A 55 -0.58 -19.99 10.82
CA HIS A 55 0.68 -20.68 10.50
C HIS A 55 1.69 -19.81 9.73
N THR A 56 1.34 -18.55 9.42
CA THR A 56 2.16 -17.62 8.62
C THR A 56 3.47 -17.20 9.28
N ARG A 57 3.64 -17.46 10.59
CA ARG A 57 4.78 -17.02 11.42
C ARG A 57 4.99 -15.50 11.45
N ALA A 58 3.95 -14.71 11.21
CA ALA A 58 4.01 -13.24 11.25
C ALA A 58 4.51 -12.69 12.60
N GLN A 59 4.23 -13.38 13.70
CA GLN A 59 4.65 -12.98 15.06
C GLN A 59 6.17 -12.96 15.24
N HIS A 60 6.89 -13.84 14.52
CA HIS A 60 8.35 -13.92 14.54
C HIS A 60 9.01 -13.11 13.41
N SER A 61 8.19 -12.43 12.61
CA SER A 61 8.65 -11.55 11.54
C SER A 61 8.85 -10.12 12.03
N SER A 62 9.49 -9.31 11.21
CA SER A 62 9.67 -7.88 11.46
C SER A 62 9.02 -7.06 10.35
N LEU A 63 8.35 -5.97 10.69
CA LEU A 63 7.69 -5.05 9.76
C LEU A 63 8.68 -4.11 9.05
N ARG A 64 9.61 -4.68 8.29
CA ARG A 64 10.63 -3.91 7.59
C ARG A 64 10.10 -3.20 6.35
N GLU A 65 9.01 -3.68 5.74
CA GLU A 65 8.41 -2.99 4.59
C GLU A 65 7.98 -1.58 5.00
N LEU A 66 7.38 -1.45 6.18
CA LEU A 66 6.94 -0.16 6.72
C LEU A 66 8.12 0.76 7.04
N LEU A 67 9.26 0.21 7.47
CA LEU A 67 10.47 0.99 7.73
C LEU A 67 10.98 1.70 6.46
N SER A 68 10.93 1.03 5.31
CA SER A 68 11.34 1.62 4.02
C SER A 68 10.44 2.80 3.62
N HIS A 69 9.14 2.75 3.93
CA HIS A 69 8.20 3.83 3.63
C HIS A 69 8.43 5.11 4.46
N ARG A 70 9.31 5.10 5.48
CA ARG A 70 9.68 6.32 6.20
C ARG A 70 10.32 7.37 5.29
N ALA A 71 11.03 6.93 4.24
CA ALA A 71 11.66 7.79 3.23
C ALA A 71 10.82 7.92 1.95
N HIS A 72 9.49 7.89 2.07
CA HIS A 72 8.59 8.08 0.94
C HIS A 72 8.64 9.53 0.41
N TYR A 73 8.51 9.70 -0.91
CA TYR A 73 8.59 11.00 -1.59
C TYR A 73 7.49 11.97 -1.14
N HIS A 74 6.26 11.47 -0.96
CA HIS A 74 5.16 12.28 -0.46
C HIS A 74 5.25 12.44 1.06
N SER A 75 5.32 13.69 1.52
CA SER A 75 5.51 14.06 2.92
C SER A 75 4.40 13.54 3.84
N GLY A 76 3.14 13.52 3.38
CA GLY A 76 2.01 12.98 4.14
C GLY A 76 2.20 11.51 4.49
N VAL A 77 2.52 10.67 3.50
CA VAL A 77 2.76 9.22 3.69
C VAL A 77 3.98 8.98 4.57
N SER A 78 5.09 9.69 4.34
CA SER A 78 6.28 9.62 5.21
C SER A 78 5.94 9.93 6.67
N THR A 79 5.08 10.93 6.90
CA THR A 79 4.68 11.35 8.25
C THR A 79 3.77 10.33 8.92
N LEU A 80 2.80 9.75 8.19
CA LEU A 80 1.94 8.68 8.71
C LEU A 80 2.77 7.47 9.16
N VAL A 81 3.76 7.08 8.37
CA VAL A 81 4.63 5.94 8.69
C VAL A 81 5.53 6.23 9.90
N LYS A 82 5.96 7.49 10.09
CA LYS A 82 6.76 7.89 11.26
C LYS A 82 6.02 7.74 12.59
N ILE A 83 4.68 7.72 12.59
CA ILE A 83 3.87 7.49 13.80
C ILE A 83 4.22 6.14 14.43
N PHE A 84 4.52 5.11 13.63
CA PHE A 84 4.93 3.79 14.14
C PHE A 84 6.30 3.79 14.84
N SER A 85 7.09 4.85 14.67
CA SER A 85 8.34 5.07 15.40
C SER A 85 8.16 6.00 16.61
N ALA A 86 6.99 6.63 16.76
CA ALA A 86 6.63 7.50 17.88
C ALA A 86 5.89 6.72 18.97
N ALA A 87 5.74 7.31 20.15
CA ALA A 87 4.89 6.75 21.20
C ALA A 87 3.42 6.74 20.77
N CYS A 88 2.72 5.61 20.99
CA CYS A 88 1.30 5.46 20.71
C CYS A 88 0.46 6.23 21.74
N THR A 89 0.25 7.53 21.50
CA THR A 89 -0.51 8.42 22.40
C THR A 89 -1.96 8.64 21.96
N LYS A 90 -2.29 8.37 20.70
CA LYS A 90 -3.65 8.53 20.16
C LYS A 90 -4.47 7.25 20.37
N PRO A 91 -5.73 7.35 20.85
CA PRO A 91 -6.56 6.19 21.14
C PRO A 91 -7.00 5.43 19.88
N GLY A 92 -7.04 6.10 18.73
CA GLY A 92 -7.42 5.51 17.46
C GLY A 92 -7.37 6.52 16.31
N TYR A 93 -7.55 6.01 15.10
CA TYR A 93 -7.67 6.79 13.88
C TYR A 93 -9.01 6.45 13.22
N VAL A 94 -9.72 7.47 12.73
CA VAL A 94 -10.97 7.31 11.98
C VAL A 94 -10.59 6.80 10.59
N MET A 95 -11.05 5.61 10.22
CA MET A 95 -10.57 4.96 8.99
C MET A 95 -11.14 5.62 7.73
N GLU A 96 -12.34 6.19 7.84
CA GLU A 96 -13.09 6.87 6.79
C GLU A 96 -12.30 8.04 6.21
N ASP A 97 -11.51 8.74 7.04
CA ASP A 97 -10.67 9.86 6.61
C ASP A 97 -9.58 9.45 5.62
N PHE A 98 -9.21 8.17 5.54
CA PHE A 98 -8.12 7.67 4.69
C PHE A 98 -8.56 7.00 3.40
N LEU A 99 -9.85 6.70 3.22
CA LEU A 99 -10.33 5.84 2.13
C LEU A 99 -10.41 6.56 0.76
N ASP A 100 -10.61 7.87 0.76
CA ASP A 100 -10.84 8.66 -0.47
C ASP A 100 -9.58 9.34 -1.03
N HIS A 101 -8.39 8.89 -0.61
CA HIS A 101 -7.12 9.40 -1.14
C HIS A 101 -6.76 8.71 -2.45
N THR A 102 -6.85 9.46 -3.55
CA THR A 102 -6.43 9.04 -4.88
C THR A 102 -5.28 9.92 -5.35
N CYS A 103 -4.57 9.52 -6.42
CA CYS A 103 -3.54 10.36 -7.01
C CYS A 103 -4.09 11.72 -7.49
N GLY A 104 -5.37 11.79 -7.88
CA GLY A 104 -6.04 13.02 -8.29
C GLY A 104 -6.21 13.98 -7.12
N THR A 105 -6.86 13.53 -6.04
CA THR A 105 -7.09 14.37 -4.85
C THR A 105 -5.78 14.81 -4.20
N LEU A 106 -4.76 13.93 -4.20
CA LEU A 106 -3.42 14.27 -3.72
C LEU A 106 -2.73 15.34 -4.57
N SER A 107 -2.93 15.33 -5.88
CA SER A 107 -2.37 16.36 -6.78
C SER A 107 -3.10 17.69 -6.65
N GLU A 108 -4.44 17.66 -6.56
CA GLU A 108 -5.26 18.86 -6.34
C GLU A 108 -4.93 19.53 -5.01
N THR A 109 -4.73 18.75 -3.94
CA THR A 109 -4.35 19.30 -2.63
C THR A 109 -2.97 19.96 -2.66
N GLU A 110 -2.00 19.41 -3.39
CA GLU A 110 -0.68 20.06 -3.53
C GLU A 110 -0.73 21.27 -4.45
N ALA A 111 -1.52 21.25 -5.52
CA ALA A 111 -1.70 22.40 -6.41
C ALA A 111 -2.39 23.59 -5.71
N ASN A 112 -3.36 23.31 -4.83
CA ASN A 112 -4.07 24.33 -4.06
C ASN A 112 -3.36 24.70 -2.75
N ARG A 113 -2.18 24.13 -2.47
CA ARG A 113 -1.46 24.38 -1.24
C ARG A 113 -1.01 25.83 -1.17
N ARG A 114 -1.28 26.49 -0.04
CA ARG A 114 -0.79 27.85 0.22
C ARG A 114 0.72 27.84 0.42
N ILE A 115 1.45 28.34 -0.58
CA ILE A 115 2.90 28.54 -0.52
C ILE A 115 3.18 29.74 0.38
N LYS A 116 3.82 29.50 1.54
CA LYS A 116 4.18 30.54 2.52
C LYS A 116 5.60 31.07 2.34
N GLN A 117 6.47 30.26 1.76
CA GLN A 117 7.89 30.54 1.58
C GLN A 117 8.21 30.37 0.11
N GLU A 118 8.96 31.31 -0.46
CA GLU A 118 9.39 31.21 -1.85
C GLU A 118 10.13 29.88 -2.09
N PRO A 119 9.80 29.15 -3.16
CA PRO A 119 10.42 27.86 -3.43
C PRO A 119 11.92 28.03 -3.64
N ALA A 120 12.71 27.19 -2.98
CA ALA A 120 14.16 27.21 -3.11
C ALA A 120 14.55 26.84 -4.56
N LEU A 121 15.39 27.67 -5.18
CA LEU A 121 15.93 27.42 -6.50
C LEU A 121 17.23 26.60 -6.39
N ALA A 122 17.43 25.66 -7.32
CA ALA A 122 18.68 24.94 -7.42
C ALA A 122 19.78 25.88 -7.96
N VAL A 123 20.75 26.22 -7.12
CA VAL A 123 21.91 27.04 -7.51
C VAL A 123 22.90 26.13 -8.24
N GLY A 124 22.71 25.97 -9.56
CA GLY A 124 23.59 25.13 -10.38
C GLY A 124 22.97 24.52 -11.62
N VAL A 125 21.93 25.13 -12.21
CA VAL A 125 21.46 24.71 -13.54
C VAL A 125 22.53 25.09 -14.54
N GLU A 126 23.26 24.10 -15.03
CA GLU A 126 24.19 24.24 -16.14
C GLU A 126 23.42 24.84 -17.31
N LYS A 127 23.77 26.06 -17.73
CA LYS A 127 23.21 26.63 -18.96
C LYS A 127 23.70 25.74 -20.10
N VAL A 128 22.78 25.00 -20.71
CA VAL A 128 23.03 24.44 -22.04
C VAL A 128 23.36 25.64 -22.92
N ARG A 129 24.62 25.71 -23.36
CA ARG A 129 25.03 26.69 -24.36
C ARG A 129 24.33 26.31 -25.65
N GLU A 130 23.40 27.15 -26.08
CA GLU A 130 22.91 27.14 -27.45
C GLU A 130 24.00 27.79 -28.32
N ASP A 131 25.02 27.01 -28.65
CA ASP A 131 25.96 27.25 -29.75
C ASP A 131 25.72 26.02 -30.68
N GLU A 132 25.28 26.06 -31.94
CA GLU A 132 25.20 27.04 -33.03
C GLU A 132 24.16 26.54 -34.08
N GLU A 133 23.86 27.45 -35.01
CA GLU A 133 23.07 27.38 -36.25
C GLU A 133 23.16 26.10 -37.11
#